data_AF-A0A8T7LET2-F1
#
_entry.id   AF-A0A8T7LET2-F1
#
_cell.length_a   1.000
_cell.length_b   1.000
_cell.length_c   1.000
_cell.angle_alpha   90.00
_cell.angle_beta   90.00
_cell.angle_gamma   90.00
#
_symmetry.space_group_name_H-M   'P 1'
#
loop_
_entity.id
_entity.type
_entity.pdbx_description
1 polymer ?
#
loop_
_entity_poly.entity_id
_entity_poly.type
_entity_poly.pdbx_seq_one_letter_code
_entity_poly.pdbx_strand_id
1 'polypeptide(L)'
;MTEEVEVKVTEVEESAAGANKWVIDGMRRLLLASFGAVAMTFDEVEAFVKKLVERGELAQKDAEKLLHEMQDRLNANRPQIEKVGDRVEHGMEEFLNRLNIPSKRDIDDLSQKIAQLAARVDELRKSQ
;
A
#
# COMPACT_ATOMS: atom_id res chain seq x y z
N MET A 1 32.28 -6.09 -56.11
CA MET A 1 32.59 -7.05 -55.04
C MET A 1 33.68 -6.39 -54.22
N THR A 2 33.37 -5.63 -53.18
CA THR A 2 32.69 -6.04 -51.95
C THR A 2 31.91 -4.85 -51.35
N GLU A 3 30.62 -5.07 -51.10
CA GLU A 3 29.81 -4.26 -50.20
C GLU A 3 30.16 -4.58 -48.73
N GLU A 4 29.56 -3.79 -47.84
CA GLU A 4 29.28 -4.09 -46.41
C GLU A 4 30.41 -3.83 -45.41
N VAL A 5 30.23 -3.10 -44.29
CA VAL A 5 29.08 -2.41 -43.68
C VAL A 5 29.68 -1.27 -42.85
N GLU A 6 29.22 -0.04 -43.06
CA GLU A 6 29.44 1.08 -42.15
C GLU A 6 28.53 0.87 -40.93
N VAL A 7 29.11 0.47 -39.81
CA VAL A 7 28.38 0.27 -38.55
C VAL A 7 27.99 1.65 -38.02
N LYS A 8 26.84 2.12 -38.47
CA LYS A 8 26.15 3.29 -37.96
C LYS A 8 25.61 2.96 -36.58
N VAL A 9 26.42 3.22 -35.54
CA VAL A 9 25.98 3.25 -34.14
C VAL A 9 25.00 4.40 -34.01
N THR A 10 23.74 4.08 -34.32
CA THR A 10 22.61 5.00 -34.15
C THR A 10 22.08 4.74 -32.76
N GLU A 11 22.18 5.78 -31.95
CA GLU A 11 21.56 6.03 -30.65
C GLU A 11 20.36 5.11 -30.37
N VAL A 12 20.53 4.21 -29.40
CA VAL A 12 19.44 3.52 -28.71
C VAL A 12 19.31 4.15 -27.33
N GLU A 13 18.86 5.40 -27.33
CA GLU A 13 18.27 6.06 -26.17
C GLU A 13 16.75 6.04 -26.40
N GLU A 14 15.96 5.75 -25.36
CA GLU A 14 14.49 5.57 -25.36
C GLU A 14 13.90 4.16 -25.65
N SER A 15 14.32 3.11 -24.93
CA SER A 15 13.38 1.98 -24.68
C SER A 15 13.71 1.11 -23.45
N ALA A 16 14.23 1.69 -22.36
CA ALA A 16 14.58 0.91 -21.15
C ALA A 16 13.56 1.02 -20.00
N ALA A 17 12.55 1.89 -20.08
CA ALA A 17 11.66 2.17 -18.95
C ALA A 17 10.45 1.21 -18.82
N GLY A 18 10.07 0.52 -19.90
CA GLY A 18 8.91 -0.40 -19.94
C GLY A 18 9.27 -1.85 -19.63
N ALA A 19 10.43 -2.31 -20.10
CA ALA A 19 10.88 -3.70 -19.92
C ALA A 19 11.26 -4.04 -18.47
N ASN A 20 11.85 -3.09 -17.74
CA ASN A 20 12.25 -3.36 -16.35
C ASN A 20 11.04 -3.45 -15.42
N LYS A 21 9.95 -2.73 -15.72
CA LYS A 21 8.75 -2.72 -14.86
C LYS A 21 8.03 -4.05 -14.83
N TRP A 22 7.88 -4.76 -15.95
CA TRP A 22 7.16 -6.04 -15.98
C TRP A 22 7.95 -7.17 -15.30
N VAL A 23 9.28 -7.16 -15.44
CA VAL A 23 10.16 -8.13 -14.75
C VAL A 23 10.14 -7.89 -13.24
N ILE A 24 10.26 -6.63 -12.80
CA ILE A 24 10.21 -6.28 -11.38
C ILE A 24 8.82 -6.58 -10.80
N ASP A 25 7.73 -6.28 -11.52
CA ASP A 25 6.37 -6.58 -11.07
C ASP A 25 6.11 -8.09 -11.01
N GLY A 26 6.63 -8.86 -11.97
CA GLY A 26 6.57 -10.33 -11.98
C GLY A 26 7.32 -10.94 -10.78
N MET A 27 8.55 -10.50 -10.53
CA MET A 27 9.34 -10.92 -9.37
C MET A 27 8.65 -10.58 -8.06
N ARG A 28 8.12 -9.36 -7.94
CA ARG A 28 7.37 -8.91 -6.76
C ARG A 28 6.15 -9.79 -6.51
N ARG A 29 5.35 -10.10 -7.54
CA ARG A 29 4.18 -10.97 -7.42
C ARG A 29 4.57 -12.38 -6.97
N LEU A 30 5.67 -12.90 -7.49
CA LEU A 30 6.20 -14.22 -7.12
C LEU A 30 6.64 -14.23 -5.64
N LEU A 31 7.40 -13.22 -5.21
CA LEU A 31 7.79 -13.07 -3.81
C LEU A 31 6.57 -12.89 -2.89
N LEU A 32 5.61 -12.04 -3.25
CA LEU A 32 4.38 -11.84 -2.47
C LEU A 32 3.50 -13.10 -2.43
N ALA A 33 3.53 -13.95 -3.45
CA ALA A 33 2.84 -15.23 -3.44
C ALA A 33 3.58 -16.27 -2.59
N SER A 34 4.92 -16.26 -2.60
CA SER A 34 5.74 -17.17 -1.80
C SER A 34 5.74 -16.84 -0.30
N PHE A 35 5.76 -15.55 0.06
CA PHE A 35 5.83 -15.10 1.45
C PHE A 35 4.49 -14.57 1.98
N GLY A 36 3.53 -14.30 1.10
CA GLY A 36 2.25 -13.68 1.44
C GLY A 36 2.33 -12.16 1.43
N ALA A 37 1.39 -11.51 0.72
CA ALA A 37 1.37 -10.05 0.56
C ALA A 37 1.14 -9.27 1.86
N VAL A 38 0.66 -9.93 2.91
CA VAL A 38 0.34 -9.34 4.22
C VAL A 38 1.50 -9.45 5.22
N ALA A 39 2.40 -10.42 5.01
CA ALA A 39 3.48 -10.70 5.97
C ALA A 39 4.79 -9.97 5.63
N MET A 40 4.92 -9.38 4.43
CA MET A 40 6.17 -8.76 3.98
C MET A 40 6.25 -7.30 4.44
N THR A 41 7.16 -7.01 5.36
CA THR A 41 7.48 -5.65 5.83
C THR A 41 8.61 -5.02 4.99
N PHE A 42 8.79 -3.69 5.08
CA PHE A 42 9.88 -3.00 4.40
C PHE A 42 11.26 -3.51 4.87
N ASP A 43 11.40 -3.79 6.16
CA ASP A 43 12.63 -4.31 6.76
C ASP A 43 13.00 -5.71 6.21
N GLU A 44 12.00 -6.55 5.95
CA GLU A 44 12.19 -7.88 5.35
C GLU A 44 12.70 -7.77 3.90
N VAL A 45 12.18 -6.80 3.15
CA VAL A 45 12.61 -6.51 1.77
C VAL A 45 14.05 -6.01 1.76
N GLU A 46 14.42 -5.10 2.66
CA GLU A 46 15.79 -4.60 2.78
C GLU A 46 16.77 -5.74 3.12
N ALA A 47 16.41 -6.61 4.06
CA ALA A 47 17.21 -7.76 4.42
C ALA A 47 17.37 -8.76 3.26
N PHE A 48 16.33 -8.97 2.45
CA PHE A 48 16.39 -9.82 1.27
C PHE A 48 17.30 -9.23 0.18
N VAL A 49 17.13 -7.94 -0.13
CA VAL A 49 17.95 -7.23 -1.12
C VAL A 49 19.43 -7.24 -0.69
N LYS A 50 19.71 -7.01 0.60
CA LYS A 50 21.07 -7.07 1.13
C LYS A 50 21.71 -8.46 0.97
N LYS A 51 20.96 -9.54 1.22
CA LYS A 51 21.44 -10.91 0.99
C LYS A 51 21.77 -11.18 -0.49
N LEU A 52 21.03 -10.58 -1.43
CA LEU A 52 21.34 -10.70 -2.86
C LEU A 52 22.64 -9.98 -3.23
N VAL A 53 22.92 -8.83 -2.61
CA VAL A 53 24.20 -8.12 -2.78
C VAL A 53 25.36 -8.92 -2.20
N GLU A 54 25.21 -9.47 -0.99
CA GLU A 54 26.22 -10.31 -0.34
C GLU A 54 26.54 -11.57 -1.15
N ARG A 55 25.55 -12.14 -1.83
CA ARG A 55 25.71 -13.28 -2.73
C ARG A 55 26.30 -12.92 -4.10
N GLY A 56 26.47 -11.63 -4.39
CA GLY A 56 26.93 -11.12 -5.69
C GLY A 56 25.88 -11.26 -6.81
N GLU A 57 24.63 -11.55 -6.46
CA GLU A 57 23.51 -11.69 -7.40
C GLU A 57 22.92 -10.33 -7.79
N LEU A 58 23.21 -9.28 -7.02
CA LEU A 58 22.76 -7.91 -7.25
C LEU A 58 23.90 -6.91 -6.99
N ALA A 59 24.08 -5.93 -7.87
CA ALA A 59 25.05 -4.87 -7.64
C ALA A 59 24.57 -3.92 -6.53
N GLN A 60 25.49 -3.44 -5.69
CA GLN A 60 25.15 -2.57 -4.57
C GLN A 60 24.45 -1.27 -5.01
N LYS A 61 24.88 -0.70 -6.14
CA LYS A 61 24.27 0.49 -6.74
C LYS A 61 22.82 0.23 -7.19
N ASP A 62 22.53 -0.97 -7.69
CA ASP A 62 21.19 -1.35 -8.12
C ASP A 62 20.28 -1.64 -6.93
N ALA A 63 20.81 -2.25 -5.87
CA ALA A 63 20.11 -2.45 -4.61
C ALA A 63 19.66 -1.12 -3.98
N GLU A 64 20.56 -0.13 -3.89
CA GLU A 64 20.25 1.20 -3.38
C GLU A 64 19.15 1.87 -4.22
N LYS A 65 19.24 1.77 -5.55
CA LYS A 65 18.23 2.31 -6.45
C LYS A 65 16.86 1.66 -6.27
N LEU A 66 16.80 0.33 -6.13
CA LEU A 66 15.56 -0.41 -5.92
C LEU A 66 14.88 -0.01 -4.60
N LEU A 67 15.64 0.09 -3.51
CA LEU A 67 15.10 0.50 -2.21
C LEU A 67 14.57 1.95 -2.27
N HIS A 68 15.31 2.85 -2.93
CA HIS A 68 14.89 4.24 -3.09
C HIS A 68 13.61 4.36 -3.93
N GLU A 69 13.54 3.66 -5.07
CA GLU A 69 12.33 3.64 -5.90
C GLU A 69 11.11 3.05 -5.17
N MET A 70 11.32 2.05 -4.30
CA MET A 70 10.25 1.50 -3.47
C MET A 70 9.78 2.52 -2.43
N GLN A 71 10.71 3.20 -1.75
CA GLN A 71 10.39 4.23 -0.76
C GLN A 71 9.64 5.42 -1.40
N ASP A 72 10.11 5.90 -2.55
CA ASP A 72 9.46 6.97 -3.31
C ASP A 72 8.06 6.58 -3.76
N ARG A 73 7.87 5.36 -4.25
CA ARG A 73 6.54 4.86 -4.63
C ARG A 73 5.63 4.73 -3.42
N LEU A 74 6.12 4.29 -2.27
CA LEU A 74 5.32 4.22 -1.05
C LEU A 74 4.88 5.63 -0.62
N ASN A 75 5.80 6.58 -0.62
CA ASN A 75 5.51 7.98 -0.27
C ASN A 75 4.55 8.64 -1.27
N ALA A 76 4.72 8.41 -2.57
CA ALA A 76 3.84 8.93 -3.62
C ALA A 76 2.44 8.29 -3.61
N ASN A 77 2.32 7.04 -3.15
CA ASN A 77 1.05 6.33 -3.09
C ASN A 77 0.36 6.39 -1.71
N ARG A 78 1.00 6.94 -0.67
CA ARG A 78 0.35 7.20 0.64
C ARG A 78 -1.05 7.83 0.53
N PRO A 79 -1.26 8.94 -0.22
CA PRO A 79 -2.59 9.54 -0.32
C PRO A 79 -3.59 8.68 -1.11
N GLN A 80 -3.13 7.69 -1.89
CA GLN A 80 -4.02 6.71 -2.54
C GLN A 80 -4.36 5.55 -1.61
N ILE A 81 -3.46 5.16 -0.71
CA ILE A 81 -3.69 4.11 0.29
C ILE A 81 -4.73 4.58 1.31
N GLU A 82 -4.68 5.84 1.75
CA GLU A 82 -5.72 6.43 2.62
C GLU A 82 -7.10 6.40 1.96
N LYS A 83 -7.19 6.79 0.68
CA LYS A 83 -8.45 6.72 -0.09
C LYS A 83 -8.97 5.29 -0.29
N VAL A 84 -8.08 4.29 -0.30
CA VAL A 84 -8.48 2.87 -0.32
C VAL A 84 -9.02 2.47 1.05
N GLY A 85 -8.40 2.94 2.14
CA GLY A 85 -8.92 2.79 3.50
C GLY A 85 -10.34 3.31 3.63
N ASP A 86 -10.59 4.57 3.24
CA ASP A 86 -11.91 5.19 3.31
C ASP A 86 -12.98 4.42 2.51
N ARG A 87 -12.60 3.92 1.32
CA ARG A 87 -13.50 3.14 0.45
C ARG A 87 -13.83 1.77 1.02
N VAL A 88 -12.85 1.12 1.66
CA VAL A 88 -13.05 -0.15 2.36
C VAL A 88 -13.93 0.05 3.59
N GLU A 89 -13.70 1.13 4.35
CA GLU A 89 -14.47 1.46 5.55
C GLU A 89 -15.93 1.76 5.21
N HIS A 90 -16.19 2.58 4.18
CA HIS A 90 -17.56 2.82 3.69
C HIS A 90 -18.23 1.54 3.18
N GLY A 91 -17.51 0.71 2.43
CA GLY A 91 -18.04 -0.57 1.95
C GLY A 91 -18.38 -1.54 3.09
N MET A 92 -17.59 -1.52 4.16
CA MET A 92 -17.83 -2.32 5.35
C MET A 92 -19.03 -1.79 6.16
N GLU A 93 -19.15 -0.47 6.34
CA GLU A 93 -20.32 0.15 6.98
C GLU A 93 -21.61 -0.16 6.22
N GLU A 94 -21.63 -0.03 4.89
CA GLU A 94 -22.78 -0.39 4.07
C GLU A 94 -23.15 -1.87 4.22
N PHE A 95 -22.15 -2.76 4.25
CA PHE A 95 -22.38 -4.19 4.44
C PHE A 95 -22.97 -4.52 5.80
N LEU A 96 -22.44 -3.92 6.87
CA LEU A 96 -22.96 -4.08 8.24
C LEU A 96 -24.40 -3.57 8.35
N ASN A 97 -24.69 -2.41 7.74
CA ASN A 97 -26.04 -1.86 7.68
C ASN A 97 -27.02 -2.78 6.95
N ARG A 98 -26.61 -3.43 5.85
CA ARG A 98 -27.45 -4.43 5.15
C ARG A 98 -27.75 -5.67 5.99
N LEU A 99 -26.86 -6.03 6.90
CA LEU A 99 -27.06 -7.10 7.88
C LEU A 99 -27.79 -6.63 9.14
N ASN A 100 -28.22 -5.37 9.18
CA ASN A 100 -28.88 -4.75 10.33
C ASN A 100 -27.99 -4.77 11.60
N ILE A 101 -26.66 -4.77 11.42
CA ILE A 101 -25.66 -4.76 12.48
C ILE A 101 -25.24 -3.30 12.71
N PRO A 102 -25.58 -2.68 13.86
CA PRO A 102 -25.18 -1.31 14.16
C PRO A 102 -23.66 -1.21 14.37
N SER A 103 -23.07 -0.10 13.93
CA SER A 103 -21.65 0.16 14.12
C SER A 103 -21.36 0.54 15.58
N LYS A 104 -20.09 0.40 16.00
CA LYS A 104 -19.67 0.84 17.34
C LYS A 104 -19.92 2.34 17.56
N ARG A 105 -19.71 3.15 16.53
CA ARG A 105 -19.95 4.61 16.57
C ARG A 105 -21.41 4.93 16.89
N ASP A 106 -22.34 4.21 16.28
CA ASP A 106 -23.78 4.43 16.51
C ASP A 106 -24.17 4.07 17.95
N ILE A 107 -23.57 3.03 18.53
CA ILE A 107 -23.78 2.64 19.93
C ILE A 107 -23.25 3.71 20.88
N ASP A 108 -22.07 4.25 20.60
CA ASP A 108 -21.45 5.30 21.42
C ASP A 108 -22.28 6.61 21.35
N ASP A 109 -22.73 7.01 20.16
CA ASP A 109 -23.59 8.18 19.95
C ASP A 109 -24.93 8.04 20.70
N LEU A 110 -25.53 6.84 20.67
CA LEU A 110 -26.77 6.57 21.40
C LEU A 110 -26.54 6.58 22.92
N SER A 111 -25.42 6.02 23.39
CA SER A 111 -25.05 6.01 24.81
C SER A 111 -24.88 7.42 25.37
N GLN A 112 -24.24 8.31 24.61
CA GLN A 112 -24.12 9.72 25.00
C GLN A 112 -25.47 10.42 25.06
N LYS A 113 -26.34 10.20 24.07
CA LYS A 113 -27.70 10.76 24.07
C LYS A 113 -28.51 10.26 25.26
N ILE A 114 -28.41 8.98 25.61
CA ILE A 114 -29.06 8.40 26.79
C ILE A 114 -28.53 9.06 28.07
N ALA A 115 -27.22 9.23 28.21
CA ALA A 115 -26.63 9.89 29.37
C ALA A 115 -27.11 11.35 29.52
N GLN A 116 -27.16 12.11 28.42
CA GLN A 116 -27.71 13.46 28.43
C GLN A 116 -29.19 13.50 28.80
N LEU A 117 -29.97 12.55 28.28
CA LEU A 117 -31.40 12.47 28.58
C LEU A 117 -31.63 12.11 30.05
N ALA A 118 -30.87 11.16 30.59
CA ALA A 118 -30.91 10.79 31.99
C ALA A 118 -30.60 11.99 32.90
N ALA A 119 -29.55 12.75 32.59
CA ALA A 119 -29.20 13.96 33.34
C ALA A 119 -30.34 15.00 33.34
N ARG A 120 -30.97 15.25 32.18
CA ARG A 120 -32.10 16.18 32.07
C ARG A 120 -33.34 15.71 32.85
N VAL A 121 -33.62 14.40 32.85
CA VAL A 121 -34.73 13.83 33.62
C VAL A 121 -34.49 13.97 35.12
N ASP A 122 -33.25 13.76 35.58
CA ASP A 122 -32.88 13.93 36.98
C ASP A 122 -32.95 15.39 37.44
N GLU A 123 -32.56 16.35 36.60
CA GLU A 123 -32.73 17.78 36.88
C GLU A 123 -34.20 18.15 37.02
N LEU A 124 -35.05 17.71 36.09
CA LEU A 124 -36.49 17.97 36.14
C LEU A 124 -37.12 17.37 37.40
N ARG A 125 -36.72 16.15 37.78
CA ARG A 125 -37.18 15.49 39.02
C ARG A 125 -36.74 16.22 40.29
N LYS A 126 -35.59 16.89 40.30
CA LYS A 126 -35.13 17.70 41.44
C LYS A 126 -35.82 19.06 41.51
N SER A 127 -36.33 19.55 40.38
CA SER A 127 -37.05 20.83 40.29
C SER A 127 -38.55 20.74 40.59
N GLN A 128 -39.08 19.53 40.81
CA GLN A 128 -40.48 19.23 41.12
C GLN A 128 -40.63 18.82 42.58
#